data_AF-A0A2V1DNY7-F1
#
_entry.id   AF-A0A2V1DNY7-F1
#
_cell.length_a   1.000
_cell.length_b   1.000
_cell.length_c   1.000
_cell.angle_alpha   90.00
_cell.angle_beta   90.00
_cell.angle_gamma   90.00
#
_symmetry.space_group_name_H-M   'P 1'
#
loop_
_entity.id
_entity.type
_entity.pdbx_description
1 polymer ?
#
loop_
_entity_poly.entity_id
_entity_poly.type
_entity_poly.pdbx_seq_one_letter_code
_entity_poly.pdbx_strand_id
1 'polypeptide(L)'
;KDEHGRTSLSHAAQTASNEGIFSMLLEKGADPNSKDKNGHTPLSYAAQKPSSEGIVRMLLEKGADPNSKDKNGQTPLSHAAKKRGTETLVKLLLENGANPTSKDESGRTPLSYAA
;
A
#
# COMPACT_ATOMS: atom_id res chain seq x y z
N LYS A 1 9.11 -14.52 6.90
CA LYS A 1 8.11 -13.61 7.50
C LYS A 1 8.43 -13.45 8.97
N ASP A 2 8.20 -12.29 9.57
CA ASP A 2 8.33 -12.11 11.02
C ASP A 2 7.12 -12.70 11.78
N GLU A 3 7.09 -12.53 13.11
CA GLU A 3 5.98 -13.00 13.95
C GLU A 3 4.63 -12.35 13.62
N HIS A 4 4.62 -11.22 12.91
CA HIS A 4 3.42 -10.52 12.45
C HIS A 4 3.04 -10.91 11.02
N GLY A 5 3.78 -11.81 10.37
CA GLY A 5 3.54 -12.22 8.99
C GLY A 5 4.10 -11.25 7.94
N ARG A 6 4.87 -10.23 8.34
CA ARG A 6 5.47 -9.24 7.43
C ARG A 6 6.67 -9.86 6.70
N THR A 7 6.82 -9.54 5.43
CA THR A 7 8.00 -9.92 4.64
C THR A 7 9.06 -8.82 4.71
N SER A 8 10.28 -9.11 4.26
CA SER A 8 11.31 -8.09 4.09
C SER A 8 10.83 -6.95 3.19
N LEU A 9 10.02 -7.25 2.16
CA LEU A 9 9.39 -6.27 1.29
C LEU A 9 8.37 -5.39 2.05
N SER A 10 7.55 -5.97 2.93
CA SER A 10 6.64 -5.21 3.79
C SER A 10 7.40 -4.25 4.71
N HIS A 11 8.51 -4.69 5.31
CA HIS A 11 9.35 -3.83 6.16
C HIS A 11 9.99 -2.69 5.35
N ALA A 12 10.51 -2.97 4.17
CA ALA A 12 11.09 -1.95 3.29
C ALA A 12 10.04 -0.92 2.83
N ALA A 13 8.82 -1.36 2.51
CA ALA A 13 7.71 -0.45 2.18
C ALA A 13 7.31 0.44 3.37
N GLN A 14 7.35 -0.08 4.61
CA GLN A 14 6.97 0.65 5.81
C GLN A 14 7.95 1.78 6.16
N THR A 15 9.24 1.58 5.94
CA THR A 15 10.27 2.59 6.25
C THR A 15 10.47 3.58 5.11
N ALA A 16 10.07 3.23 3.89
CA ALA A 16 10.23 4.04 2.69
C ALA A 16 11.67 4.56 2.45
N SER A 17 12.67 3.84 2.97
CA SER A 17 14.00 4.43 3.18
C SER A 17 15.05 4.04 2.13
N ASN A 18 14.79 3.02 1.29
CA ASN A 18 15.79 2.56 0.31
C ASN A 18 15.15 1.87 -0.90
N GLU A 19 15.00 2.61 -2.00
CA GLU A 19 14.45 2.11 -3.26
C GLU A 19 15.36 1.04 -3.90
N GLY A 20 16.67 1.10 -3.71
CA GLY A 20 17.60 0.10 -4.25
C GLY A 20 17.41 -1.28 -3.61
N ILE A 21 17.30 -1.34 -2.28
CA ILE A 21 16.96 -2.58 -1.57
C ILE A 21 15.55 -3.05 -1.98
N PHE A 22 14.62 -2.11 -2.15
CA PHE A 22 13.26 -2.43 -2.57
C PHE A 22 13.21 -3.08 -3.96
N SER A 23 13.91 -2.50 -4.95
CA SER A 23 14.03 -3.06 -6.30
C SER A 23 14.69 -4.44 -6.27
N MET A 24 15.79 -4.58 -5.53
CA MET A 24 16.49 -5.86 -5.41
C MET A 24 15.58 -6.96 -4.85
N LEU A 25 14.75 -6.65 -3.85
CA LEU A 25 13.80 -7.62 -3.28
C LEU A 25 12.77 -8.07 -4.34
N LEU A 26 12.21 -7.13 -5.09
CA LEU A 26 11.24 -7.43 -6.15
C LEU A 26 11.87 -8.24 -7.30
N GLU A 27 13.09 -7.89 -7.71
CA GLU A 27 13.85 -8.64 -8.73
C GLU A 27 14.18 -10.07 -8.28
N LYS A 28 14.38 -10.29 -6.99
CA LYS A 28 14.57 -11.62 -6.39
C LYS A 28 13.26 -12.38 -6.17
N GLY A 29 12.14 -11.88 -6.69
CA GLY A 29 10.85 -12.56 -6.65
C GLY A 29 10.07 -12.38 -5.36
N ALA A 30 10.33 -11.31 -4.59
CA ALA A 30 9.47 -10.96 -3.46
C ALA A 30 8.05 -10.66 -3.96
N ASP A 31 7.07 -11.32 -3.37
CA ASP A 31 5.66 -11.14 -3.72
C ASP A 31 5.12 -9.76 -3.27
N PRO A 32 4.74 -8.86 -4.20
CA PRO A 32 4.23 -7.53 -3.87
C PRO A 32 2.83 -7.56 -3.23
N ASN A 33 2.13 -8.70 -3.31
CA ASN A 33 0.80 -8.90 -2.74
C ASN A 33 0.81 -9.69 -1.42
N SER A 34 2.00 -9.98 -0.87
CA SER A 34 2.12 -10.77 0.35
C SER A 34 1.45 -10.06 1.54
N LYS A 35 0.45 -10.72 2.13
CA LYS A 35 -0.27 -10.20 3.29
C LYS A 35 0.38 -10.57 4.62
N ASP A 36 0.40 -9.61 5.54
CA ASP A 36 0.70 -9.84 6.96
C ASP A 36 -0.51 -10.47 7.69
N LYS A 37 -0.39 -10.71 8.99
CA LYS A 37 -1.49 -11.25 9.82
C LYS A 37 -2.70 -10.31 9.91
N ASN A 38 -2.58 -9.04 9.56
CA ASN A 38 -3.66 -8.05 9.53
C ASN A 38 -4.23 -7.84 8.12
N GLY A 39 -3.72 -8.55 7.11
CA GLY A 39 -4.14 -8.40 5.72
C GLY A 39 -3.45 -7.23 5.00
N HIS A 40 -2.51 -6.54 5.62
CA HIS A 40 -1.74 -5.47 4.99
C HIS A 40 -0.76 -6.04 3.97
N THR A 41 -0.73 -5.41 2.79
CA THR A 41 0.27 -5.64 1.74
C THR A 41 1.39 -4.59 1.83
N PRO A 42 2.55 -4.80 1.19
CA PRO A 42 3.55 -3.76 0.98
C PRO A 42 2.94 -2.43 0.48
N LEU A 43 1.99 -2.49 -0.46
CA LEU A 43 1.33 -1.31 -1.00
C LEU A 43 0.52 -0.55 0.06
N SER A 44 -0.15 -1.26 0.97
CA SER A 44 -0.88 -0.61 2.08
C SER A 44 0.03 0.09 3.08
N TYR A 45 1.27 -0.38 3.26
CA TYR A 45 2.26 0.31 4.09
C TYR A 45 2.84 1.55 3.41
N ALA A 46 3.22 1.41 2.13
CA ALA A 46 3.76 2.52 1.35
C ALA A 46 2.72 3.66 1.24
N ALA A 47 1.45 3.34 0.95
CA ALA A 47 0.37 4.32 0.83
C ALA A 47 0.19 5.24 2.05
N GLN A 48 0.73 4.91 3.22
CA GLN A 48 0.66 5.74 4.43
C GLN A 48 1.78 6.79 4.54
N LYS A 49 2.72 6.83 3.59
CA LYS A 49 3.96 7.61 3.68
C LYS A 49 4.09 8.54 2.46
N PRO A 50 3.93 9.87 2.62
CA PRO A 50 4.12 10.85 1.53
C PRO A 50 5.40 10.66 0.72
N SER A 51 6.49 10.28 1.38
CA SER A 51 7.81 10.09 0.77
C SER A 51 8.00 8.77 0.00
N SER A 52 6.95 7.95 -0.15
CA SER A 52 7.06 6.60 -0.73
C SER A 52 6.62 6.51 -2.19
N GLU A 53 6.51 7.63 -2.90
CA GLU A 53 5.98 7.67 -4.27
C GLU A 53 6.67 6.67 -5.22
N GLY A 54 8.01 6.62 -5.22
CA GLY A 54 8.76 5.67 -6.05
C GLY A 54 8.50 4.20 -5.69
N ILE A 55 8.36 3.89 -4.39
CA ILE A 55 8.01 2.55 -3.90
C ILE A 55 6.59 2.16 -4.33
N VAL A 56 5.62 3.09 -4.25
CA VAL A 56 4.24 2.85 -4.69
C VAL A 56 4.21 2.56 -6.19
N ARG A 57 4.92 3.36 -7.00
CA ARG A 57 5.03 3.12 -8.46
C ARG A 57 5.59 1.73 -8.74
N MET A 58 6.71 1.39 -8.13
CA MET A 58 7.38 0.11 -8.35
C MET A 58 6.51 -1.08 -7.94
N LEU A 59 5.75 -0.97 -6.85
CA LEU A 59 4.79 -2.00 -6.45
C LEU A 59 3.68 -2.20 -7.49
N LEU A 60 3.08 -1.12 -7.97
CA LEU A 60 2.02 -1.16 -8.98
C LEU A 60 2.56 -1.74 -10.30
N GLU A 61 3.75 -1.33 -10.74
CA GLU A 61 4.43 -1.89 -11.92
C GLU A 61 4.73 -3.39 -11.80
N LYS A 62 4.97 -3.89 -10.56
CA LYS A 62 5.14 -5.32 -10.28
C LYS A 62 3.83 -6.06 -10.01
N GLY A 63 2.68 -5.43 -10.25
CA GLY A 63 1.37 -6.08 -10.14
C GLY A 63 0.81 -6.15 -8.73
N ALA A 64 1.19 -5.22 -7.84
CA ALA A 64 0.49 -5.05 -6.58
C ALA A 64 -0.97 -4.67 -6.83
N ASP A 65 -1.91 -5.33 -6.14
CA ASP A 65 -3.33 -5.05 -6.24
C ASP A 65 -3.68 -3.74 -5.50
N PRO A 66 -4.06 -2.66 -6.21
CA PRO A 66 -4.44 -1.38 -5.59
C PRO A 66 -5.75 -1.46 -4.80
N ASN A 67 -6.52 -2.53 -4.96
CA ASN A 67 -7.79 -2.77 -4.30
C ASN A 67 -7.70 -3.82 -3.17
N SER A 68 -6.50 -4.32 -2.87
CA SER A 68 -6.34 -5.32 -1.81
C SER A 68 -6.85 -4.80 -0.47
N LYS A 69 -7.80 -5.54 0.13
CA LYS A 69 -8.36 -5.22 1.44
C LYS A 69 -7.55 -5.86 2.57
N ASP A 70 -7.33 -5.08 3.63
CA ASP A 70 -6.92 -5.58 4.93
C ASP A 70 -8.10 -6.19 5.71
N LYS A 71 -7.86 -6.65 6.93
CA LYS A 71 -8.89 -7.25 7.80
C LYS A 71 -10.02 -6.31 8.20
N ASN A 72 -9.85 -4.99 8.06
CA ASN A 72 -10.92 -4.02 8.34
C ASN A 72 -11.65 -3.62 7.04
N GLY A 73 -11.34 -4.27 5.92
CA GLY A 73 -11.87 -3.93 4.61
C GLY A 73 -11.24 -2.68 3.97
N GLN A 74 -10.16 -2.13 4.53
CA GLN A 74 -9.53 -0.91 4.03
C GLN A 74 -8.57 -1.22 2.89
N THR A 75 -8.56 -0.36 1.87
CA THR A 75 -7.67 -0.47 0.70
C THR A 75 -6.45 0.45 0.88
N PRO A 76 -5.39 0.29 0.06
CA PRO A 76 -4.31 1.26 -0.01
C PRO A 76 -4.80 2.71 -0.16
N LEU A 77 -5.85 2.94 -0.96
CA LEU A 77 -6.46 4.26 -1.13
C LEU A 77 -7.10 4.79 0.16
N SER A 78 -7.76 3.94 0.95
CA SER A 78 -8.25 4.30 2.29
C SER A 78 -7.11 4.70 3.23
N HIS A 79 -5.95 4.05 3.12
CA HIS A 79 -4.78 4.35 3.95
C HIS A 79 -4.10 5.66 3.53
N ALA A 80 -3.98 5.94 2.24
CA ALA A 80 -3.50 7.22 1.74
C ALA A 80 -4.40 8.37 2.20
N ALA A 81 -5.72 8.26 2.00
CA ALA A 81 -6.67 9.32 2.36
C ALA A 81 -6.63 9.77 3.84
N LYS A 82 -6.17 8.91 4.77
CA LYS A 82 -6.00 9.24 6.19
C LYS A 82 -4.78 10.12 6.50
N LYS A 83 -3.86 10.29 5.56
CA LYS A 83 -2.55 10.89 5.78
C LYS A 83 -2.42 12.19 4.99
N ARG A 84 -2.03 13.27 5.67
CA ARG A 84 -1.71 14.55 5.05
C ARG A 84 -0.51 14.40 4.10
N GLY A 85 -0.51 15.12 2.99
CA GLY A 85 0.61 15.14 2.04
C GLY A 85 0.70 13.92 1.13
N THR A 86 -0.37 13.12 1.02
CA THR A 86 -0.39 11.92 0.17
C THR A 86 -1.19 12.13 -1.13
N GLU A 87 -1.42 13.37 -1.54
CA GLU A 87 -2.22 13.72 -2.72
C GLU A 87 -1.64 13.08 -4.00
N THR A 88 -0.31 12.99 -4.12
CA THR A 88 0.35 12.30 -5.24
C THR A 88 0.11 10.80 -5.20
N LEU A 89 0.11 10.18 -4.02
CA LEU A 89 -0.18 8.75 -3.86
C LEU A 89 -1.64 8.43 -4.16
N VAL A 90 -2.57 9.29 -3.72
CA VAL A 90 -4.00 9.17 -4.05
C VAL A 90 -4.19 9.18 -5.56
N LYS A 91 -3.59 10.15 -6.26
CA LYS A 91 -3.64 10.21 -7.74
C LYS A 91 -3.06 8.95 -8.37
N LEU A 92 -1.87 8.55 -7.95
CA LEU A 92 -1.17 7.39 -8.49
C LEU A 92 -1.99 6.08 -8.31
N LEU A 93 -2.59 5.88 -7.14
CA LEU A 93 -3.45 4.74 -6.86
C LEU A 93 -4.70 4.74 -7.76
N LEU A 94 -5.34 5.90 -7.95
CA LEU A 94 -6.52 6.04 -8.82
C LEU A 94 -6.19 5.78 -10.29
N GLU A 95 -5.07 6.32 -10.78
CA GLU A 95 -4.57 6.09 -12.14
C GLU A 95 -4.28 4.61 -12.41
N ASN A 96 -3.93 3.85 -11.36
CA ASN A 96 -3.71 2.41 -11.44
C ASN A 96 -4.94 1.57 -11.07
N GLY A 97 -6.14 2.16 -11.04
CA GLY A 97 -7.39 1.41 -10.91
C GLY A 97 -7.86 1.14 -9.48
N ALA A 98 -7.35 1.88 -8.48
CA ALA A 98 -7.96 1.85 -7.15
C ALA A 98 -9.41 2.35 -7.19
N ASN A 99 -10.32 1.64 -6.54
CA ASN A 99 -11.74 1.99 -6.47
C ASN A 99 -11.99 3.05 -5.37
N PRO A 100 -12.33 4.30 -5.72
CA PRO A 100 -12.60 5.36 -4.74
C PRO A 100 -13.87 5.16 -3.92
N THR A 101 -14.75 4.25 -4.35
CA THR A 101 -16.03 3.94 -3.69
C THR A 101 -16.00 2.66 -2.86
N SER A 102 -14.85 1.96 -2.80
CA SER A 102 -14.71 0.74 -1.99
C SER A 102 -15.02 1.05 -0.52
N LYS A 103 -15.93 0.27 0.06
CA LYS A 103 -16.31 0.39 1.47
C LYS A 103 -15.48 -0.55 2.35
N ASP A 104 -15.06 -0.03 3.50
CA ASP A 104 -14.53 -0.81 4.61
C ASP A 104 -15.68 -1.54 5.37
N GLU A 105 -15.35 -2.32 6.40
CA GLU A 105 -16.34 -3.06 7.19
C GLU A 105 -17.32 -2.15 7.96
N SER A 106 -16.95 -0.87 8.17
CA SER A 106 -17.81 0.14 8.77
C SER A 106 -18.63 0.93 7.73
N GLY A 107 -18.58 0.56 6.45
CA GLY A 107 -19.27 1.25 5.37
C GLY A 107 -18.61 2.55 4.91
N ARG A 108 -17.41 2.89 5.40
CA ARG A 108 -16.67 4.11 5.06
C ARG A 108 -15.93 3.94 3.74
N THR A 109 -15.97 4.96 2.89
CA THR A 109 -15.16 5.03 1.67
C THR A 109 -13.82 5.70 1.97
N PRO A 110 -12.81 5.61 1.08
CA PRO A 110 -11.59 6.41 1.21
C PRO A 110 -11.87 7.90 1.47
N LEU A 111 -12.86 8.48 0.77
CA LEU A 111 -13.23 9.89 0.95
C LEU A 111 -13.76 10.18 2.36
N SER A 112 -14.39 9.22 3.04
CA SER A 112 -14.83 9.38 4.43
C SER A 112 -13.67 9.62 5.42
N TYR A 113 -12.43 9.33 5.03
CA TYR A 113 -11.24 9.55 5.85
C TYR A 113 -10.44 10.80 5.48
N ALA A 114 -10.74 11.41 4.33
CA ALA A 114 -10.07 12.64 3.91
C ALA A 114 -10.49 13.76 4.88
N ALA A 115 -9.49 14.41 5.49
CA ALA A 115 -9.66 15.48 6.47
C ALA A 115 -8.99 16.77 5.99
#